data_AF-A0A1D9HD28-F1
#
_entry.id   AF-A0A1D9HD28-F1
#
_cell.length_a   1.000
_cell.length_b   1.000
_cell.length_c   1.000
_cell.angle_alpha   90.00
_cell.angle_beta   90.00
_cell.angle_gamma   90.00
#
_symmetry.space_group_name_H-M   'P 1'
#
loop_
_entity.id
_entity.type
_entity.pdbx_description
1 polymer ?
#
loop_
_entity_poly.entity_id
_entity_poly.type
_entity_poly.pdbx_seq_one_letter_code
_entity_poly.pdbx_strand_id
1 'polypeptide(L)'
;MQRPYIVRLSAVAVIMAADNASAEHAARRCQAAILSDAAQLDIRVDGPVAGLSELPGGWRAHEIPYGGDGRTSLEQLLRCIPPMHPRDDRTIDMFSDDAQPSSRSPT
;
A
#
# COMPACT_ATOMS: atom_id res chain seq x y z
N MET A 1 4.12 13.32 4.01
CA MET A 1 4.96 12.10 3.88
C MET A 1 4.30 11.18 2.88
N GLN A 2 5.08 10.57 1.97
CA GLN A 2 4.58 9.57 1.03
C GLN A 2 4.55 8.19 1.70
N ARG A 3 3.65 7.30 1.26
CA ARG A 3 3.52 5.93 1.76
C ARG A 3 3.67 4.94 0.60
N PRO A 4 4.33 3.79 0.79
CA PRO A 4 4.38 2.72 -0.20
C PRO A 4 2.99 2.05 -0.33
N TYR A 5 2.64 1.70 -1.56
CA TYR A 5 1.42 0.96 -1.90
C TYR A 5 1.77 -0.27 -2.74
N ILE A 6 1.01 -1.33 -2.57
CA ILE A 6 1.04 -2.48 -3.47
C ILE A 6 0.19 -2.15 -4.69
N VAL A 7 0.81 -2.17 -5.86
CA VAL A 7 0.15 -1.94 -7.14
C VAL A 7 0.37 -3.16 -8.03
N ARG A 8 -0.73 -3.69 -8.57
CA ARG A 8 -0.72 -4.77 -9.53
C ARG A 8 -0.97 -4.21 -10.91
N LEU A 9 -0.07 -4.52 -11.83
CA LEU A 9 -0.22 -4.24 -13.25
C LEU A 9 -0.51 -5.55 -13.97
N SER A 10 -1.51 -5.57 -14.84
CA SER A 10 -1.87 -6.75 -15.63
C SER A 10 -2.08 -6.37 -17.09
N ALA A 11 -1.63 -7.24 -17.98
CA ALA A 11 -1.77 -7.11 -19.43
C ALA A 11 -2.34 -8.41 -20.01
N VAL A 12 -3.10 -8.29 -21.09
CA VAL A 12 -3.58 -9.43 -21.88
C VAL A 12 -2.93 -9.34 -23.25
N ALA A 13 -2.31 -10.44 -23.69
CA ALA A 13 -1.65 -10.54 -24.99
C ALA A 13 -2.08 -11.80 -25.73
N VAL A 14 -2.14 -11.71 -27.05
CA VAL A 14 -2.34 -12.86 -27.95
C VAL A 14 -0.97 -13.28 -28.46
N ILE A 15 -0.64 -14.56 -28.31
CA ILE A 15 0.68 -15.11 -28.68
C ILE A 15 0.49 -16.32 -29.59
N MET A 16 1.30 -16.37 -30.65
CA MET A 16 1.38 -17.53 -31.53
C MET A 16 2.33 -18.57 -30.95
N ALA A 17 1.86 -19.80 -30.76
CA ALA A 17 2.66 -20.92 -30.28
C ALA A 17 2.06 -22.26 -30.72
N ALA A 18 2.85 -23.33 -30.65
CA ALA A 18 2.42 -24.68 -31.01
C ALA A 18 1.52 -25.34 -29.95
N ASP A 19 1.75 -25.01 -28.67
CA ASP A 19 1.05 -25.56 -27.52
C ASP A 19 1.13 -24.60 -26.31
N ASN A 20 0.51 -24.98 -25.19
CA ASN A 20 0.44 -24.15 -23.99
C ASN A 20 1.81 -23.90 -23.36
N ALA A 21 2.71 -24.89 -23.33
CA ALA A 21 4.04 -24.73 -22.74
C ALA A 21 4.91 -23.76 -23.57
N SER A 22 4.83 -23.88 -24.89
CA SER A 22 5.47 -22.99 -25.85
C SER A 22 4.90 -21.57 -25.77
N ALA A 23 3.59 -21.44 -25.56
CA ALA A 23 2.94 -20.15 -25.34
C ALA A 23 3.45 -19.46 -24.07
N GLU A 24 3.55 -20.19 -22.95
CA GLU A 24 4.10 -19.64 -21.70
C GLU A 24 5.56 -19.20 -21.87
N HIS A 25 6.38 -20.04 -22.52
CA HIS A 25 7.77 -19.71 -22.77
C HIS A 25 7.91 -18.45 -23.65
N ALA A 26 7.13 -18.36 -24.73
CA ALA A 26 7.08 -17.18 -25.58
C ALA A 26 6.61 -15.94 -24.82
N ALA A 27 5.59 -16.06 -23.96
CA ALA A 27 5.10 -14.97 -23.11
C ALA A 27 6.20 -14.43 -22.19
N ARG A 28 6.95 -15.32 -21.53
CA ARG A 28 8.07 -14.93 -20.64
C ARG A 28 9.17 -14.19 -21.41
N ARG A 29 9.53 -14.66 -22.61
CA ARG A 29 10.54 -13.97 -23.43
C ARG A 29 10.07 -12.60 -23.94
N CYS A 30 8.79 -12.49 -24.29
CA CYS A 30 8.20 -11.26 -24.83
C CYS A 30 7.62 -10.34 -23.74
N GLN A 31 7.75 -10.68 -22.45
CA GLN A 31 7.07 -9.99 -21.35
C GLN A 31 7.30 -8.47 -21.35
N ALA A 32 8.54 -8.02 -21.55
CA ALA A 32 8.86 -6.60 -21.58
C ALA A 32 8.19 -5.87 -22.77
N ALA A 33 8.16 -6.50 -23.95
CA ALA A 33 7.49 -5.96 -25.12
C ALA A 33 5.97 -5.91 -24.92
N ILE A 34 5.37 -6.99 -24.39
CA ILE A 34 3.93 -7.04 -24.07
C ILE A 34 3.53 -5.90 -23.13
N LEU A 35 4.30 -5.67 -22.05
CA LEU A 35 4.02 -4.60 -21.11
C LEU A 35 4.21 -3.20 -21.71
N SER A 36 5.17 -3.05 -22.63
CA SER A 36 5.43 -1.79 -23.34
C SER A 36 4.37 -1.47 -24.39
N ASP A 37 3.88 -2.47 -25.11
CA ASP A 37 2.92 -2.33 -26.20
C ASP A 37 1.46 -2.27 -25.69
N ALA A 38 1.21 -2.73 -24.47
CA ALA A 38 -0.10 -2.68 -23.85
C ALA A 38 -0.58 -1.23 -23.73
N ALA A 39 -1.44 -0.82 -24.67
CA ALA A 39 -2.00 0.54 -24.71
C ALA A 39 -2.75 0.92 -23.42
N GLN A 40 -3.34 -0.08 -22.73
CA GLN A 40 -3.95 0.08 -21.42
C GLN A 40 -3.63 -1.14 -20.55
N LEU A 41 -2.80 -0.92 -19.53
CA LEU A 41 -2.62 -1.89 -18.45
C LEU A 41 -3.83 -1.81 -17.51
N ASP A 42 -4.31 -2.96 -17.04
CA ASP A 42 -5.21 -3.00 -15.88
C ASP A 42 -4.36 -2.73 -14.64
N ILE A 43 -4.55 -1.56 -14.04
CA ILE A 43 -3.81 -1.11 -12.86
C ILE A 43 -4.75 -1.17 -11.67
N ARG A 44 -4.39 -2.00 -10.68
CA ARG A 44 -5.12 -2.15 -9.43
C ARG A 44 -4.23 -1.78 -8.25
N VAL A 45 -4.78 -0.99 -7.32
CA VAL A 45 -4.12 -0.64 -6.08
C VAL A 45 -4.65 -1.57 -5.00
N ASP A 46 -3.81 -2.49 -4.53
CA ASP A 46 -4.20 -3.50 -3.54
C ASP A 46 -4.25 -2.90 -2.13
N GLY A 47 -3.44 -1.85 -1.85
CA GLY A 47 -3.49 -1.11 -0.58
C GLY A 47 -2.12 -0.57 -0.13
N PRO A 48 -2.08 0.17 1.00
CA PRO A 48 -0.83 0.64 1.58
C PRO A 48 -0.03 -0.52 2.19
N VAL A 49 1.30 -0.42 2.16
CA VAL A 49 2.19 -1.34 2.90
C VAL A 49 2.42 -0.78 4.29
N ALA A 50 2.00 -1.49 5.34
CA ALA A 50 2.21 -1.10 6.73
C ALA A 50 3.48 -1.71 7.32
N GLY A 51 4.00 -2.81 6.75
CA GLY A 51 5.21 -3.47 7.23
C GLY A 51 5.85 -4.41 6.21
N LEU A 52 7.09 -4.83 6.49
CA LEU A 52 7.87 -5.70 5.59
C LEU A 52 7.23 -7.08 5.36
N SER A 53 6.45 -7.57 6.33
CA SER A 53 5.73 -8.84 6.22
C SER A 53 4.58 -8.82 5.20
N GLU A 54 4.13 -7.62 4.80
CA GLU A 54 3.04 -7.44 3.85
C GLU A 54 3.54 -7.30 2.41
N LEU A 55 4.87 -7.32 2.19
CA LEU A 55 5.43 -7.19 0.84
C LEU A 55 5.05 -8.39 -0.04
N PRO A 56 4.61 -8.15 -1.28
CA PRO A 56 4.27 -9.23 -2.20
C PRO A 56 5.51 -10.01 -2.62
N GLY A 57 5.31 -11.26 -3.06
CA GLY A 57 6.39 -12.15 -3.47
C GLY A 57 7.32 -11.51 -4.50
N GLY A 58 8.62 -11.64 -4.27
CA GLY A 58 9.67 -11.04 -5.12
C GLY A 58 10.24 -9.75 -4.56
N TRP A 59 9.53 -9.06 -3.65
CA TRP A 59 10.04 -7.84 -3.02
C TRP A 59 10.86 -8.11 -1.77
N ARG A 60 11.91 -7.31 -1.54
CA ARG A 60 12.82 -7.43 -0.39
C ARG A 60 12.97 -6.09 0.34
N ALA A 61 13.31 -6.17 1.62
CA ALA A 61 13.44 -5.01 2.50
C ALA A 61 14.43 -3.93 2.02
N HIS A 62 15.48 -4.32 1.30
CA HIS A 62 16.52 -3.41 0.78
C HIS A 62 16.20 -2.82 -0.60
N GLU A 63 15.09 -3.20 -1.22
CA GLU A 63 14.73 -2.69 -2.53
C GLU A 63 14.16 -1.27 -2.44
N ILE A 64 14.29 -0.53 -3.54
CA ILE A 64 13.89 0.86 -3.66
C ILE A 64 12.53 0.90 -4.36
N PRO A 65 11.49 1.50 -3.76
CA PRO A 65 10.17 1.54 -4.39
C PRO A 65 10.16 2.50 -5.60
N TYR A 66 9.37 2.12 -6.60
CA TYR A 66 9.10 2.99 -7.75
C TYR A 66 8.37 4.27 -7.34
N GLY A 67 8.72 5.39 -7.99
CA GLY A 67 8.14 6.70 -7.70
C GLY A 67 8.67 7.37 -6.42
N GLY A 68 9.61 6.73 -5.71
CA GLY A 68 10.32 7.32 -4.58
C GLY A 68 11.48 8.23 -5.01
N ASP A 69 12.39 8.49 -4.07
CA ASP A 69 13.59 9.32 -4.28
C ASP A 69 14.75 8.59 -4.98
N GLY A 70 14.55 7.32 -5.34
CA GLY A 70 15.55 6.47 -5.99
C GLY A 70 16.72 6.07 -5.08
N ARG A 71 16.63 6.29 -3.76
CA ARG A 71 17.73 6.05 -2.82
C ARG A 71 17.30 5.34 -1.54
N THR A 72 16.11 5.65 -1.03
CA THR A 72 15.64 5.13 0.24
C THR A 72 15.00 3.75 0.06
N SER A 73 15.44 2.77 0.86
CA SER A 73 14.91 1.41 0.81
C SER A 73 13.53 1.29 1.46
N LEU A 74 12.80 0.22 1.13
CA LEU A 74 11.51 -0.10 1.76
C LEU A 74 11.61 -0.20 3.29
N GLU A 75 12.65 -0.82 3.82
CA GLU A 75 12.86 -0.91 5.27
C GLU A 75 13.02 0.48 5.92
N GLN A 76 13.84 1.35 5.32
CA GLN A 76 14.05 2.70 5.84
C GLN A 76 12.77 3.52 5.78
N LEU A 77 12.01 3.41 4.68
CA LEU A 77 10.73 4.10 4.52
C LEU A 77 9.71 3.64 5.55
N LEU A 78 9.55 2.33 5.74
CA LEU A 78 8.56 1.77 6.66
C LEU A 78 8.87 2.07 8.12
N ARG A 79 10.15 2.16 8.51
CA ARG A 79 10.55 2.61 9.86
C ARG A 79 10.17 4.06 10.16
N CYS A 80 10.13 4.90 9.12
CA CYS A 80 9.77 6.31 9.25
C CYS A 80 8.26 6.56 9.22
N ILE A 81 7.46 5.56 8.82
CA ILE A 81 6.00 5.68 8.77
C ILE A 81 5.46 5.35 10.17
N PRO A 82 4.76 6.29 10.82
CA PRO A 82 4.15 5.99 12.11
C PRO A 82 3.15 4.84 11.93
N PRO A 83 3.10 3.87 12.87
CA PRO A 83 2.13 2.80 12.84
C PRO A 83 0.74 3.43 12.73
N MET A 84 -0.05 2.90 11.80
CA MET A 84 -1.43 3.35 11.59
C MET A 84 -2.21 2.94 12.82
N HIS A 85 -2.20 3.79 13.86
CA HIS A 85 -3.10 3.63 14.98
C HIS A 85 -4.51 3.69 14.40
N PRO A 86 -5.33 2.62 14.51
CA PRO A 86 -6.76 2.81 14.35
C PRO A 86 -7.12 3.93 15.33
N ARG A 87 -7.85 4.95 14.87
CA ARG A 87 -8.41 5.93 15.80
C ARG A 87 -9.18 5.10 16.83
N ASP A 88 -8.73 5.13 18.07
CA ASP A 88 -9.58 4.71 19.17
C ASP A 88 -10.77 5.68 19.16
N ASP A 89 -11.91 5.23 18.63
CA ASP A 89 -13.19 5.95 18.67
C ASP A 89 -13.73 6.09 20.11
N ARG A 90 -12.87 5.91 21.13
CA ARG A 90 -13.17 6.01 22.57
C ARG A 90 -12.87 7.37 23.17
N THR A 91 -12.58 8.39 22.37
CA THR A 91 -12.60 9.78 22.85
C THR A 91 -13.94 10.39 22.47
N ILE A 92 -14.83 10.56 23.45
CA ILE A 92 -15.84 11.66 23.61
C ILE A 92 -16.90 11.12 24.59
N ASP A 93 -16.64 11.19 25.91
CA ASP A 93 -17.66 11.45 26.95
C ASP A 93 -17.02 11.53 28.35
N MET A 94 -16.16 12.51 28.58
CA MET A 94 -15.72 12.87 29.96
C MET A 94 -15.84 14.37 30.26
N PHE A 95 -16.59 15.11 29.44
CA PHE A 95 -16.93 16.52 29.69
C PHE A 95 -18.44 16.70 29.72
N SER A 96 -19.10 16.13 30.72
CA SER A 96 -20.42 16.60 31.15
C SER A 96 -20.25 17.24 32.53
N ASP A 97 -19.98 18.54 32.46
CA ASP A 97 -20.45 19.63 33.32
C ASP A 97 -20.83 19.28 34.78
N ASP A 98 -19.94 19.55 35.73
CA ASP A 98 -20.30 19.75 37.14
C ASP A 98 -19.57 21.00 37.67
N ALA A 99 -20.03 22.15 37.18
CA ALA A 99 -19.55 23.47 37.58
C ALA A 99 -20.60 24.20 38.47
N GLN A 100 -20.70 23.76 39.75
CA GLN A 100 -20.93 24.56 40.98
C GLN A 100 -22.24 25.39 41.14
N PRO A 101 -22.55 26.04 42.30
CA PRO A 101 -22.08 25.89 43.69
C PRO A 101 -23.22 25.81 44.75
N SER A 102 -22.82 25.42 45.96
CA SER A 102 -23.56 25.48 47.23
C SER A 102 -24.20 26.85 47.52
N SER A 103 -25.53 26.90 47.61
CA SER A 103 -26.26 28.04 48.19
C SER A 103 -26.52 27.79 49.67
N ARG A 104 -25.68 28.35 50.55
CA ARG A 104 -26.05 28.63 51.94
C ARG A 104 -26.76 29.98 51.97
N SER A 105 -27.97 30.03 52.49
CA SER A 105 -28.64 31.28 52.88
C SER A 105 -28.77 31.31 54.40
N PRO A 106 -28.35 32.38 55.09
CA PRO A 106 -28.67 32.60 56.49
C PRO A 106 -29.92 33.49 56.60
N THR A 107 -30.92 33.07 57.36
CA THR A 107 -31.73 33.97 58.21
C THR A 107 -32.34 33.14 59.33
#